data_AF-A0AAN7TUR3-F1
#
_entry.id   AF-A0AAN7TUR3-F1
#
_cell.length_a   1.000
_cell.length_b   1.000
_cell.length_c   1.000
_cell.angle_alpha   90.00
_cell.angle_beta   90.00
_cell.angle_gamma   90.00
#
_symmetry.space_group_name_H-M   'P 1'
#
loop_
_entity.id
_entity.type
_entity.pdbx_description
1 polymer ?
#
loop_
_entity_poly.entity_id
_entity_poly.type
_entity_poly.pdbx_seq_one_letter_code
_entity_poly.pdbx_strand_id
1 'polypeptide(L)'
;MITMKNSLFILFIISTIIVVNSQGTCRFAPSFTLQEIISSSNQSFIDNVLFWEGNFHSNQVGVNYKCGYTYDGHALNYTTGELAQPLHEFSAPSKESIHLGMLALALNEWVNEEAENYRAINFFHQNITRTNEEQNEIPYSGNSNFDNVITILYRKINTYNQFNQRYPGFGGFHPWVSVNDSGLFLLDGWTDQVPGLDNGEMIWGLYAVYNLLTTEQTFIENYPTLGILYEKYFQLLVDNAMMIFYQPSGYISAVVTINDVYATPTPNNYQSPSGLLNDPYEGELLVVFMDLFCQWPSEEARDQIWINKRELLQSVEFDTTTNGTITVQRGWWFSSHEQWKYLMLPYQEIEINQRVFRNGERARTWFSSINQYPGLFASVTNISEPNQNNGYVSATGISEIAFQQQLTNALVTPYGSFPLFLIDDQPSLGLSWYYTMLIGPSMQNQFGSTESVNIIGTEIAPVITWDSKITTVLSMLGGISNINLQFLKSNGLFERFSTVIDREWSLAFPNLNGENLPFMYPTQDVTIPKILNDFTNCS
;
A
#
# COMPACT_ATOMS: atom_id res chain seq x y z
N MET A 1 -34.46 13.80 -71.26
CA MET A 1 -33.23 13.11 -70.81
C MET A 1 -32.83 13.73 -69.49
N ILE A 2 -33.30 13.12 -68.39
CA ILE A 2 -33.18 13.65 -67.02
C ILE A 2 -32.01 12.91 -66.38
N THR A 3 -30.98 13.65 -65.97
CA THR A 3 -29.83 13.16 -65.23
C THR A 3 -30.16 13.14 -63.74
N MET A 4 -30.30 11.94 -63.16
CA MET A 4 -30.37 11.72 -61.71
C MET A 4 -28.99 11.95 -61.08
N LYS A 5 -28.89 12.88 -60.14
CA LYS A 5 -27.79 12.94 -59.17
C LYS A 5 -28.25 12.24 -57.89
N ASN A 6 -27.61 11.12 -57.58
CA ASN A 6 -27.72 10.45 -56.29
C ASN A 6 -26.93 11.25 -55.24
N SER A 7 -27.63 11.83 -54.27
CA SER A 7 -27.03 12.29 -53.01
C SER A 7 -27.19 11.19 -51.97
N LEU A 8 -26.09 10.54 -51.63
CA LEU A 8 -26.00 9.58 -50.53
C LEU A 8 -25.90 10.38 -49.22
N PHE A 9 -26.99 10.45 -48.46
CA PHE A 9 -26.96 10.93 -47.07
C PHE A 9 -26.49 9.78 -46.18
N ILE A 10 -25.23 9.82 -45.73
CA ILE A 10 -24.73 8.93 -44.67
C ILE A 10 -25.17 9.57 -43.35
N LEU A 11 -26.19 8.97 -42.72
CA LEU A 11 -26.61 9.30 -41.37
C LEU A 11 -25.60 8.65 -40.41
N PHE A 12 -24.70 9.43 -39.82
CA PHE A 12 -23.93 8.99 -38.67
C PHE A 12 -24.88 8.93 -37.46
N ILE A 13 -25.35 7.73 -37.14
CA ILE A 13 -25.98 7.44 -35.86
C ILE A 13 -24.84 7.36 -34.85
N ILE A 14 -24.58 8.47 -34.14
CA ILE A 14 -23.78 8.44 -32.92
C ILE A 14 -24.65 7.75 -31.88
N SER A 15 -24.49 6.43 -31.75
CA SER A 15 -24.95 5.70 -30.58
C SER A 15 -24.05 6.11 -29.43
N THR A 16 -24.50 7.08 -28.63
CA THR A 16 -24.02 7.24 -27.26
C THR A 16 -24.37 5.96 -26.51
N ILE A 17 -23.41 5.04 -26.42
CA ILE A 17 -23.46 3.98 -25.41
C ILE A 17 -23.27 4.71 -24.09
N ILE A 18 -24.39 5.05 -23.45
CA ILE A 18 -24.40 5.37 -22.03
C ILE A 18 -24.11 4.03 -21.37
N VAL A 19 -22.85 3.76 -21.05
CA VAL A 19 -22.51 2.74 -20.05
C VAL A 19 -23.04 3.28 -18.74
N VAL A 20 -24.31 2.98 -18.46
CA VAL A 20 -24.84 3.09 -17.10
C VAL A 20 -24.07 2.03 -16.33
N ASN A 21 -23.00 2.46 -15.66
CA ASN A 21 -22.24 1.62 -14.76
C ASN A 21 -23.22 1.23 -13.64
N SER A 22 -23.83 0.07 -13.78
CA SER A 22 -24.77 -0.50 -12.82
C SER A 22 -23.97 -0.80 -11.56
N GLN A 23 -23.84 0.20 -10.69
CA GLN A 23 -23.17 0.07 -9.40
C GLN A 23 -23.76 -1.14 -8.66
N GLY A 24 -22.90 -2.11 -8.30
CA GLY A 24 -23.31 -3.29 -7.56
C GLY A 24 -23.85 -2.92 -6.18
N THR A 25 -24.60 -3.84 -5.57
CA THR A 25 -25.00 -3.70 -4.16
C THR A 25 -23.77 -3.67 -3.26
N CYS A 26 -23.88 -3.11 -2.05
CA CYS A 26 -22.78 -3.10 -1.08
C CYS A 26 -22.21 -4.50 -0.84
N ARG A 27 -23.11 -5.48 -0.64
CA ARG A 27 -22.78 -6.90 -0.49
C ARG A 27 -22.61 -7.59 -1.86
N PHE A 28 -21.71 -7.08 -2.70
CA PHE A 28 -21.56 -7.59 -4.07
C PHE A 28 -20.84 -8.94 -4.16
N ALA A 29 -19.97 -9.30 -3.21
CA ALA A 29 -19.09 -10.46 -3.39
C ALA A 29 -19.87 -11.77 -3.59
N PRO A 30 -20.96 -12.04 -2.83
CA PRO A 30 -21.78 -13.23 -3.06
C PRO A 30 -22.50 -13.29 -4.42
N SER A 31 -22.52 -12.21 -5.21
CA SER A 31 -23.07 -12.23 -6.58
C SER A 31 -22.11 -12.88 -7.59
N PHE A 32 -20.87 -13.14 -7.17
CA PHE A 32 -19.86 -13.88 -7.93
C PHE A 32 -19.62 -15.24 -7.29
N THR A 33 -19.13 -16.19 -8.08
CA THR A 33 -18.63 -17.49 -7.64
C THR A 33 -17.11 -17.54 -7.71
N LEU A 34 -16.49 -18.37 -6.87
CA LEU A 34 -15.05 -18.59 -6.94
C LEU A 34 -14.58 -19.03 -8.33
N GLN A 35 -15.38 -19.84 -9.05
CA GLN A 35 -15.04 -20.27 -10.40
C GLN A 35 -15.06 -19.11 -11.41
N GLU A 36 -16.00 -18.17 -11.29
CA GLU A 36 -16.00 -16.95 -12.12
C GLU A 36 -14.75 -16.11 -11.84
N ILE A 37 -14.38 -15.96 -10.56
CA ILE A 37 -13.14 -15.26 -10.16
C ILE A 37 -11.89 -15.94 -10.74
N ILE A 38 -11.86 -17.28 -10.81
CA ILE A 38 -10.72 -18.01 -11.35
C ILE A 38 -10.65 -17.94 -12.89
N SER A 39 -11.81 -17.95 -13.58
CA SER A 39 -11.88 -18.25 -15.03
C SER A 39 -12.29 -17.09 -15.95
N SER A 40 -12.76 -15.97 -15.42
CA SER A 40 -13.33 -14.88 -16.22
C SER A 40 -12.50 -13.58 -16.19
N SER A 41 -12.87 -12.62 -17.04
CA SER A 41 -12.38 -11.24 -16.91
C SER A 41 -12.99 -10.63 -15.65
N ASN A 42 -12.20 -10.58 -14.57
CA ASN A 42 -12.64 -10.14 -13.24
C ASN A 42 -12.88 -8.63 -13.13
N GLN A 43 -13.00 -7.92 -14.25
CA GLN A 43 -13.09 -6.46 -14.28
C GLN A 43 -14.30 -5.96 -13.48
N SER A 44 -15.47 -6.56 -13.64
CA SER A 44 -16.67 -6.15 -12.88
C SER A 44 -16.54 -6.37 -11.38
N PHE A 45 -15.80 -7.40 -10.95
CA PHE A 45 -15.50 -7.61 -9.53
C PHE A 45 -14.54 -6.52 -9.03
N ILE A 46 -13.46 -6.24 -9.77
CA ILE A 46 -12.48 -5.19 -9.45
C ILE A 46 -13.15 -3.81 -9.42
N ASP A 47 -14.05 -3.50 -10.36
CA ASP A 47 -14.77 -2.23 -10.41
C ASP A 47 -15.63 -2.03 -9.16
N ASN A 48 -16.30 -3.10 -8.70
CA ASN A 48 -17.04 -3.07 -7.44
C ASN A 48 -16.09 -2.87 -6.24
N VAL A 49 -14.95 -3.56 -6.21
CA VAL A 49 -13.94 -3.36 -5.16
C VAL A 49 -13.49 -1.89 -5.15
N LEU A 50 -13.06 -1.34 -6.28
CA LEU A 50 -12.57 0.04 -6.39
C LEU A 50 -13.62 1.07 -5.97
N PHE A 51 -14.87 0.88 -6.37
CA PHE A 51 -15.96 1.76 -5.97
C PHE A 51 -16.20 1.72 -4.46
N TRP A 52 -16.38 0.52 -3.88
CA TRP A 52 -16.70 0.42 -2.45
C TRP A 52 -15.50 0.77 -1.56
N GLU A 53 -14.28 0.42 -1.96
CA GLU A 53 -13.05 0.86 -1.29
C GLU A 53 -12.84 2.38 -1.41
N GLY A 54 -13.20 2.99 -2.54
CA GLY A 54 -13.14 4.44 -2.72
C GLY A 54 -14.06 5.22 -1.78
N ASN A 55 -15.12 4.61 -1.25
CA ASN A 55 -15.92 5.23 -0.20
C ASN A 55 -15.14 5.41 1.11
N PHE A 56 -14.14 4.55 1.41
CA PHE A 56 -13.25 4.75 2.56
C PHE A 56 -12.42 6.03 2.43
N HIS A 57 -12.11 6.44 1.20
CA HIS A 57 -11.46 7.71 0.89
C HIS A 57 -12.40 8.92 1.02
N SER A 58 -13.24 8.95 2.05
CA SER A 58 -14.12 10.06 2.39
C SER A 58 -13.53 10.93 3.52
N ASN A 59 -13.96 12.19 3.58
CA ASN A 59 -13.59 13.10 4.66
C ASN A 59 -14.01 12.54 6.03
N GLN A 60 -13.10 12.58 7.01
CA GLN A 60 -13.33 12.03 8.36
C GLN A 60 -13.66 10.52 8.36
N VAL A 61 -13.17 9.81 7.34
CA VAL A 61 -13.21 8.33 7.27
C VAL A 61 -11.77 7.82 7.16
N GLY A 62 -11.21 7.72 5.95
CA GLY A 62 -9.81 7.39 5.73
C GLY A 62 -8.90 8.61 5.57
N VAL A 63 -9.46 9.80 5.30
CA VAL A 63 -8.65 10.99 5.00
C VAL A 63 -9.28 12.26 5.56
N ASN A 64 -8.47 13.22 5.97
CA ASN A 64 -8.92 14.57 6.24
C ASN A 64 -8.83 15.39 4.95
N TYR A 65 -9.96 15.77 4.36
CA TYR A 65 -9.94 16.54 3.11
C TYR A 65 -9.40 17.95 3.28
N LYS A 66 -9.44 18.56 4.47
CA LYS A 66 -8.94 19.93 4.67
C LYS A 66 -7.42 20.00 4.57
N CYS A 67 -6.71 19.03 5.13
CA CYS A 67 -5.25 18.99 5.09
C CYS A 67 -4.69 17.96 4.08
N GLY A 68 -5.53 17.07 3.54
CA GLY A 68 -5.15 16.03 2.57
C GLY A 68 -4.38 14.86 3.18
N TYR A 69 -4.24 14.79 4.50
CA TYR A 69 -3.53 13.72 5.20
C TYR A 69 -4.45 12.55 5.57
N THR A 70 -3.95 11.33 5.56
CA THR A 70 -4.68 10.13 5.98
C THR A 70 -5.00 10.14 7.47
N TYR A 71 -6.12 9.54 7.85
CA TYR A 71 -6.27 8.92 9.16
C TYR A 71 -5.77 7.48 9.08
N ASP A 72 -5.45 6.85 10.20
CA ASP A 72 -5.19 5.41 10.24
C ASP A 72 -6.43 4.62 9.80
N GLY A 73 -7.60 5.00 10.34
CA GLY A 73 -8.85 4.31 10.09
C GLY A 73 -10.04 4.88 10.88
N HIS A 74 -11.16 4.16 10.83
CA HIS A 74 -12.40 4.53 11.53
C HIS A 74 -13.08 3.26 12.06
N ALA A 75 -13.57 3.30 13.31
CA ALA A 75 -14.39 2.23 13.85
C ALA A 75 -15.77 2.14 13.13
N LEU A 76 -16.34 0.94 13.15
CA LEU A 76 -17.66 0.63 12.64
C LEU A 76 -18.57 0.17 13.78
N ASN A 77 -19.87 0.45 13.65
CA ASN A 77 -20.87 -0.16 14.50
C ASN A 77 -20.97 -1.65 14.17
N TYR A 78 -20.80 -2.50 15.20
CA TYR A 78 -20.77 -3.96 15.05
C TYR A 78 -22.01 -4.55 14.35
N THR A 79 -23.18 -3.91 14.46
CA THR A 79 -24.42 -4.43 13.88
C THR A 79 -24.74 -3.77 12.54
N THR A 80 -24.59 -2.44 12.44
CA THR A 80 -25.06 -1.70 11.26
C THR A 80 -24.00 -1.54 10.19
N GLY A 81 -22.72 -1.60 10.55
CA GLY A 81 -21.60 -1.28 9.66
C GLY A 81 -21.48 0.22 9.36
N GLU A 82 -22.22 1.07 10.06
CA GLU A 82 -22.08 2.53 9.99
C GLU A 82 -20.83 2.98 10.75
N LEU A 83 -20.32 4.17 10.43
CA LEU A 83 -19.22 4.78 11.17
C LEU A 83 -19.58 4.92 12.65
N ALA A 84 -18.66 4.51 13.52
CA ALA A 84 -18.77 4.62 14.97
C ALA A 84 -17.50 5.28 15.54
N GLN A 85 -17.58 5.76 16.77
CA GLN A 85 -16.39 6.26 17.45
C GLN A 85 -15.50 5.10 17.93
N PRO A 86 -14.17 5.28 17.95
CA PRO A 86 -13.45 6.48 17.53
C PRO A 86 -13.17 6.52 16.02
N LEU A 87 -13.14 7.73 15.46
CA LEU A 87 -12.23 8.01 14.35
C LEU A 87 -10.81 7.88 14.89
N HIS A 88 -9.92 7.18 14.18
CA HIS A 88 -8.51 7.17 14.55
C HIS A 88 -7.90 8.50 14.07
N GLU A 89 -8.01 9.55 14.90
CA GLU A 89 -7.46 10.89 14.63
C GLU A 89 -5.93 10.95 14.64
N PHE A 90 -5.28 9.81 14.36
CA PHE A 90 -3.85 9.66 14.21
C PHE A 90 -3.54 8.93 12.90
N SER A 91 -2.33 9.10 12.39
CA SER A 91 -1.82 8.35 11.24
C SER A 91 -0.29 8.33 11.28
N ALA A 92 0.32 7.64 10.32
CA ALA A 92 1.76 7.50 10.18
C ALA A 92 2.18 7.52 8.71
N PRO A 93 3.47 7.72 8.41
CA PRO A 93 3.97 7.74 7.03
C PRO A 93 3.70 6.45 6.25
N SER A 94 3.53 5.32 6.94
CA SER A 94 3.12 4.04 6.35
C SER A 94 1.80 4.14 5.61
N LYS A 95 0.77 4.75 6.22
CA LYS A 95 -0.54 4.99 5.58
C LYS A 95 -0.46 6.03 4.48
N GLU A 96 0.37 7.07 4.66
CA GLU A 96 0.64 8.04 3.60
C GLU A 96 1.29 7.41 2.37
N SER A 97 2.12 6.37 2.54
CA SER A 97 2.82 5.72 1.43
C SER A 97 1.87 5.10 0.41
N ILE A 98 0.83 4.39 0.89
CA ILE A 98 -0.17 3.75 0.03
C ILE A 98 -1.17 4.76 -0.53
N HIS A 99 -1.46 5.85 0.21
CA HIS A 99 -2.23 6.96 -0.36
C HIS A 99 -1.46 7.67 -1.48
N LEU A 100 -0.18 7.98 -1.27
CA LEU A 100 0.70 8.54 -2.31
C LEU A 100 0.85 7.57 -3.49
N GLY A 101 0.92 6.26 -3.23
CA GLY A 101 0.93 5.25 -4.29
C GLY A 101 -0.33 5.27 -5.15
N MET A 102 -1.52 5.32 -4.54
CA MET A 102 -2.79 5.47 -5.26
C MET A 102 -2.87 6.79 -6.05
N LEU A 103 -2.38 7.89 -5.48
CA LEU A 103 -2.31 9.18 -6.17
C LEU A 103 -1.34 9.13 -7.36
N ALA A 104 -0.20 8.46 -7.22
CA ALA A 104 0.78 8.26 -8.31
C ALA A 104 0.20 7.42 -9.44
N LEU A 105 -0.53 6.33 -9.13
CA LEU A 105 -1.25 5.55 -10.14
C LEU A 105 -2.26 6.41 -10.88
N ALA A 106 -3.06 7.21 -10.17
CA ALA A 106 -4.04 8.10 -10.80
C ALA A 106 -3.39 9.16 -11.71
N LEU A 107 -2.24 9.73 -11.31
CA LEU A 107 -1.46 10.62 -12.16
C LEU A 107 -0.91 9.89 -13.41
N ASN A 108 -0.35 8.69 -13.21
CA ASN A 108 0.23 7.90 -14.30
C ASN A 108 -0.84 7.45 -15.31
N GLU A 109 -2.01 7.02 -14.84
CA GLU A 109 -3.16 6.67 -15.66
C GLU A 109 -3.64 7.87 -16.50
N TRP A 110 -3.74 9.06 -15.90
CA TRP A 110 -4.19 10.27 -16.59
C TRP A 110 -3.33 10.65 -17.81
N VAL A 111 -2.04 10.32 -17.80
CA VAL A 111 -1.13 10.62 -18.92
C VAL A 111 -0.97 9.45 -19.91
N ASN A 112 -1.16 8.20 -19.47
CA ASN A 112 -0.82 7.01 -20.25
C ASN A 112 -2.02 6.19 -20.75
N GLU A 113 -3.23 6.38 -20.23
CA GLU A 113 -4.38 5.55 -20.59
C GLU A 113 -5.50 6.33 -21.30
N GLU A 114 -6.27 5.62 -22.15
CA GLU A 114 -7.49 6.17 -22.74
C GLU A 114 -8.61 6.27 -21.70
N ALA A 115 -9.53 7.22 -21.90
CA ALA A 115 -10.50 7.67 -20.90
C ALA A 115 -11.47 6.61 -20.32
N GLU A 116 -11.51 5.41 -20.87
CA GLU A 116 -12.47 4.35 -20.55
C GLU A 116 -11.90 3.24 -19.63
N ASN A 117 -10.60 3.30 -19.27
CA ASN A 117 -9.92 2.24 -18.51
C ASN A 117 -9.37 2.65 -17.14
N TYR A 118 -9.50 3.91 -16.69
CA TYR A 118 -8.84 4.37 -15.47
C TYR A 118 -9.29 3.61 -14.21
N ARG A 119 -8.37 2.86 -13.59
CA ARG A 119 -8.67 1.99 -12.46
C ARG A 119 -8.44 2.69 -11.13
N ALA A 120 -7.30 3.36 -10.96
CA ALA A 120 -6.99 4.12 -9.76
C ALA A 120 -7.80 5.41 -9.67
N ILE A 121 -8.03 6.15 -10.77
CA ILE A 121 -8.79 7.41 -10.71
C ILE A 121 -10.22 7.19 -10.17
N ASN A 122 -10.84 6.03 -10.44
CA ASN A 122 -12.19 5.71 -9.96
C ASN A 122 -12.29 5.53 -8.44
N PHE A 123 -11.17 5.28 -7.75
CA PHE A 123 -11.12 5.29 -6.30
C PHE A 123 -11.44 6.68 -5.72
N PHE A 124 -11.03 7.75 -6.42
CA PHE A 124 -11.13 9.14 -5.97
C PHE A 124 -12.47 9.81 -6.33
N HIS A 125 -13.58 9.06 -6.30
CA HIS A 125 -14.90 9.53 -6.75
C HIS A 125 -15.69 10.34 -5.69
N GLN A 126 -15.19 10.39 -4.46
CA GLN A 126 -15.82 11.15 -3.38
C GLN A 126 -15.58 12.66 -3.56
N ASN A 127 -16.64 13.46 -3.47
CA ASN A 127 -16.59 14.88 -3.84
C ASN A 127 -15.73 15.71 -2.88
N ILE A 128 -14.77 16.46 -3.42
CA ILE A 128 -13.96 17.43 -2.67
C ILE A 128 -14.33 18.85 -3.07
N THR A 129 -14.79 19.64 -2.11
CA THR A 129 -15.02 21.08 -2.32
C THR A 129 -13.68 21.82 -2.27
N ARG A 130 -13.31 22.45 -3.40
CA ARG A 130 -12.19 23.39 -3.50
C ARG A 130 -12.55 24.76 -2.93
N THR A 131 -11.61 25.41 -2.27
CA THR A 131 -11.71 26.84 -1.90
C THR A 131 -11.58 27.73 -3.13
N ASN A 132 -11.93 29.02 -3.01
CA ASN A 132 -11.75 29.97 -4.12
C ASN A 132 -10.27 30.14 -4.51
N GLU A 133 -9.35 30.00 -3.56
CA GLU A 133 -7.91 30.04 -3.82
C GLU A 133 -7.47 28.81 -4.62
N GLU A 134 -7.91 27.61 -4.19
CA GLU A 134 -7.60 26.37 -4.90
C GLU A 134 -8.22 26.31 -6.30
N GLN A 135 -9.37 26.93 -6.53
CA GLN A 135 -9.95 27.04 -7.88
C GLN A 135 -9.11 27.90 -8.83
N ASN A 136 -8.34 28.85 -8.30
CA ASN A 136 -7.42 29.67 -9.10
C ASN A 136 -6.10 28.95 -9.37
N GLU A 137 -5.59 28.21 -8.38
CA GLU A 137 -4.31 27.48 -8.47
C GLU A 137 -4.43 26.12 -9.18
N ILE A 138 -5.61 25.51 -9.15
CA ILE A 138 -5.88 24.18 -9.70
C ILE A 138 -6.91 24.30 -10.83
N PRO A 139 -6.47 24.35 -12.10
CA PRO A 139 -7.36 24.33 -13.26
C PRO A 139 -8.36 23.17 -13.21
N TYR A 140 -9.58 23.41 -13.70
CA TYR A 140 -10.57 22.36 -13.88
C TYR A 140 -10.17 21.47 -15.05
N SER A 141 -9.96 20.17 -14.77
CA SER A 141 -9.49 19.21 -15.78
C SER A 141 -10.60 18.67 -16.68
N GLY A 142 -11.87 18.86 -16.32
CA GLY A 142 -13.00 18.20 -16.98
C GLY A 142 -13.39 16.85 -16.36
N ASN A 143 -12.64 16.35 -15.37
CA ASN A 143 -12.91 15.11 -14.66
C ASN A 143 -12.84 15.35 -13.15
N SER A 144 -13.97 15.19 -12.45
CA SER A 144 -14.07 15.45 -11.01
C SER A 144 -13.16 14.56 -10.16
N ASN A 145 -12.93 13.31 -10.56
CA ASN A 145 -12.11 12.37 -9.79
C ASN A 145 -10.63 12.76 -9.89
N PHE A 146 -10.17 13.10 -11.09
CA PHE A 146 -8.82 13.62 -11.28
C PHE A 146 -8.64 14.98 -10.58
N ASP A 147 -9.68 15.81 -10.63
CA ASP A 147 -9.72 17.06 -9.87
C ASP A 147 -9.57 16.85 -8.36
N ASN A 148 -10.13 15.78 -7.81
CA ASN A 148 -9.94 15.40 -6.41
C ASN A 148 -8.48 15.01 -6.12
N VAL A 149 -7.86 14.22 -7.01
CA VAL A 149 -6.45 13.79 -6.92
C VAL A 149 -5.52 15.00 -6.79
N ILE A 150 -5.63 15.97 -7.72
CA ILE A 150 -4.78 17.17 -7.67
C ILE A 150 -5.07 18.03 -6.44
N THR A 151 -6.35 18.16 -6.04
CA THR A 151 -6.72 18.90 -4.82
C THR A 151 -6.04 18.32 -3.57
N ILE A 152 -6.03 16.99 -3.46
CA ILE A 152 -5.40 16.30 -2.33
C ILE A 152 -3.89 16.50 -2.37
N LEU A 153 -3.25 16.32 -3.53
CA LEU A 153 -1.81 16.51 -3.67
C LEU A 153 -1.39 17.92 -3.26
N TYR A 154 -2.17 18.94 -3.67
CA TYR A 154 -1.95 20.34 -3.29
C TYR A 154 -2.08 20.55 -1.78
N ARG A 155 -3.16 20.07 -1.15
CA ARG A 155 -3.35 20.21 0.31
C ARG A 155 -2.30 19.44 1.11
N LYS A 156 -2.00 18.21 0.68
CA LYS A 156 -1.04 17.31 1.33
C LYS A 156 0.36 17.92 1.40
N ILE A 157 0.91 18.41 0.29
CA ILE A 157 2.26 18.99 0.30
C ILE A 157 2.34 20.29 1.11
N ASN A 158 1.26 21.08 1.13
CA ASN A 158 1.16 22.24 2.00
C ASN A 158 1.16 21.84 3.48
N THR A 159 0.42 20.79 3.84
CA THR A 159 0.39 20.23 5.20
C THR A 159 1.76 19.70 5.63
N TYR A 160 2.48 19.01 4.74
CA TYR A 160 3.84 18.51 4.98
C TYR A 160 4.81 19.66 5.29
N ASN A 161 4.77 20.71 4.45
CA ASN A 161 5.59 21.91 4.64
C ASN A 161 5.25 22.65 5.94
N GLN A 162 3.96 22.75 6.29
CA GLN A 162 3.53 23.37 7.55
C GLN A 162 3.99 22.58 8.77
N PHE A 163 3.94 21.24 8.72
CA PHE A 163 4.45 20.40 9.80
C PHE A 163 5.96 20.60 9.98
N ASN A 164 6.73 20.55 8.89
CA ASN A 164 8.18 20.78 8.95
C ASN A 164 8.53 22.21 9.42
N GLN A 165 7.73 23.22 9.05
CA GLN A 165 7.93 24.58 9.57
C GLN A 165 7.69 24.67 11.08
N ARG A 166 6.69 23.93 11.59
CA ARG A 166 6.34 23.90 13.01
C ARG A 166 7.31 23.07 13.85
N TYR A 167 7.79 21.97 13.30
CA TYR A 167 8.68 21.01 13.97
C TYR A 167 9.89 20.66 13.08
N PRO A 168 10.79 21.62 12.81
CA PRO A 168 11.92 21.42 11.91
C PRO A 168 12.90 20.35 12.38
N GLY A 169 12.90 20.00 13.67
CA GLY A 169 13.78 18.97 14.22
C GLY A 169 13.55 17.59 13.61
N PHE A 170 12.39 17.33 13.00
CA PHE A 170 12.15 16.10 12.25
C PHE A 170 12.81 16.08 10.86
N GLY A 171 13.37 17.19 10.38
CA GLY A 171 14.10 17.25 9.11
C GLY A 171 13.29 16.84 7.89
N GLY A 172 11.99 17.15 7.88
CA GLY A 172 11.04 16.73 6.85
C GLY A 172 10.44 15.33 7.06
N PHE A 173 11.02 14.47 7.90
CA PHE A 173 10.40 13.18 8.22
C PHE A 173 9.20 13.36 9.14
N HIS A 174 8.34 12.37 9.20
CA HIS A 174 7.11 12.43 9.98
C HIS A 174 7.12 11.37 11.09
N PRO A 175 6.75 11.72 12.34
CA PRO A 175 6.42 10.74 13.36
C PRO A 175 5.05 10.10 13.07
N TRP A 176 4.56 9.26 13.98
CA TRP A 176 3.12 9.13 14.12
C TRP A 176 2.54 10.47 14.58
N VAL A 177 1.48 10.92 13.94
CA VAL A 177 0.92 12.26 14.10
C VAL A 177 -0.54 12.20 14.45
N SER A 178 -1.02 13.19 15.21
CA SER A 178 -2.44 13.51 15.27
C SER A 178 -2.84 14.36 14.07
N VAL A 179 -4.04 14.13 13.54
CA VAL A 179 -4.54 14.73 12.31
C VAL A 179 -5.85 15.46 12.58
N ASN A 180 -5.96 16.71 12.14
CA ASN A 180 -7.22 17.44 12.12
C ASN A 180 -7.26 18.45 10.95
N ASP A 181 -8.33 19.23 10.89
CA ASP A 181 -8.55 20.20 9.80
C ASP A 181 -7.47 21.29 9.69
N SER A 182 -6.68 21.53 10.75
CA SER A 182 -5.58 22.49 10.80
C SER A 182 -4.21 21.87 10.45
N GLY A 183 -4.16 20.58 10.09
CA GLY A 183 -2.94 19.88 9.70
C GLY A 183 -2.48 18.85 10.73
N LEU A 184 -1.16 18.71 10.87
CA LEU A 184 -0.52 17.66 11.68
C LEU A 184 0.02 18.20 12.99
N PHE A 185 -0.09 17.38 14.02
CA PHE A 185 0.38 17.65 15.37
C PHE A 185 1.06 16.41 15.94
N LEU A 186 1.92 16.63 16.94
CA LEU A 186 2.60 15.54 17.62
C LEU A 186 1.59 14.66 18.37
N LEU A 187 1.71 13.34 18.18
CA LEU A 187 0.94 12.35 18.90
C LEU A 187 1.66 11.96 20.20
N ASP A 188 0.91 11.75 21.28
CA ASP A 188 1.46 11.24 22.54
C ASP A 188 2.22 9.92 22.30
N GLY A 189 3.43 9.82 22.84
CA GLY A 189 4.36 8.70 22.62
C GLY A 189 5.27 8.84 21.41
N TRP A 190 5.00 9.80 20.51
CA TRP A 190 5.80 10.10 19.32
C TRP A 190 6.21 11.58 19.24
N THR A 191 6.16 12.30 20.36
CA THR A 191 6.41 13.74 20.42
C THR A 191 7.84 14.14 20.06
N ASP A 192 8.78 13.22 20.20
CA ASP A 192 10.21 13.41 20.03
C ASP A 192 10.86 12.20 19.33
N GLN A 193 10.07 11.38 18.61
CA GLN A 193 10.55 10.15 17.98
C GLN A 193 10.14 10.09 16.53
N VAL A 194 11.04 9.62 15.66
CA VAL A 194 10.75 9.45 14.22
C VAL A 194 11.10 8.04 13.76
N PRO A 195 10.16 7.29 13.15
CA PRO A 195 10.41 5.94 12.67
C PRO A 195 11.01 5.95 11.26
N GLY A 196 12.09 5.19 11.06
CA GLY A 196 12.70 5.05 9.75
C GLY A 196 11.90 4.18 8.79
N LEU A 197 11.25 3.12 9.31
CA LEU A 197 10.46 2.17 8.51
C LEU A 197 9.33 2.87 7.75
N ASP A 198 8.39 3.50 8.47
CA ASP A 198 7.23 4.16 7.88
C ASP A 198 7.63 5.24 6.88
N ASN A 199 8.67 6.02 7.20
CA ASN A 199 9.16 7.07 6.31
C ASN A 199 9.81 6.48 5.06
N GLY A 200 10.53 5.36 5.18
CA GLY A 200 11.06 4.61 4.04
C GLY A 200 9.95 4.24 3.05
N GLU A 201 8.79 3.80 3.53
CA GLU A 201 7.62 3.53 2.69
C GLU A 201 7.10 4.81 2.01
N MET A 202 6.86 5.87 2.80
CA MET A 202 6.30 7.14 2.30
C MET A 202 7.15 7.76 1.19
N ILE A 203 8.48 7.71 1.33
CA ILE A 203 9.44 8.30 0.39
C ILE A 203 9.27 7.74 -1.02
N TRP A 204 8.95 6.45 -1.18
CA TRP A 204 8.81 5.85 -2.51
C TRP A 204 7.48 6.19 -3.18
N GLY A 205 6.41 6.42 -2.41
CA GLY A 205 5.20 7.06 -2.91
C GLY A 205 5.45 8.52 -3.32
N LEU A 206 6.20 9.26 -2.52
CA LEU A 206 6.61 10.63 -2.82
C LEU A 206 7.49 10.71 -4.07
N TYR A 207 8.41 9.75 -4.24
CA TYR A 207 9.29 9.62 -5.40
C TYR A 207 8.47 9.47 -6.69
N ALA A 208 7.49 8.56 -6.71
CA ALA A 208 6.60 8.38 -7.85
C ALA A 208 5.84 9.67 -8.21
N VAL A 209 5.22 10.30 -7.21
CA VAL A 209 4.43 11.53 -7.39
C VAL A 209 5.29 12.68 -7.91
N TYR A 210 6.44 12.96 -7.29
CA TYR A 210 7.23 14.11 -7.71
C TYR A 210 7.75 13.92 -9.13
N ASN A 211 8.23 12.72 -9.49
CA ASN A 211 8.79 12.51 -10.82
C ASN A 211 7.68 12.70 -11.87
N LEU A 212 6.50 12.09 -11.70
CA LEU A 212 5.36 12.30 -12.60
C LEU A 212 5.07 13.80 -12.78
N LEU A 213 4.92 14.54 -11.67
CA LEU A 213 4.59 15.97 -11.71
C LEU A 213 5.69 16.85 -12.34
N THR A 214 6.94 16.38 -12.39
CA THR A 214 8.09 17.17 -12.85
C THR A 214 8.60 16.75 -14.23
N THR A 215 8.24 15.55 -14.72
CA THR A 215 8.68 15.04 -16.02
C THR A 215 7.57 15.03 -17.07
N GLU A 216 6.31 14.88 -16.66
CA GLU A 216 5.20 14.81 -17.61
C GLU A 216 4.74 16.21 -18.04
N GLN A 217 4.78 16.47 -19.35
CA GLN A 217 4.46 17.78 -19.92
C GLN A 217 3.07 18.28 -19.51
N THR A 218 2.09 17.38 -19.45
CA THR A 218 0.72 17.68 -19.00
C THR A 218 0.70 18.32 -17.61
N PHE A 219 1.53 17.84 -16.67
CA PHE A 219 1.55 18.39 -15.31
C PHE A 219 2.42 19.63 -15.20
N ILE A 220 3.52 19.71 -15.94
CA ILE A 220 4.37 20.90 -16.01
C ILE A 220 3.57 22.11 -16.51
N GLU A 221 2.74 21.93 -17.53
CA GLU A 221 1.95 23.02 -18.12
C GLU A 221 0.76 23.44 -17.25
N ASN A 222 0.04 22.47 -16.67
CA ASN A 222 -1.22 22.75 -15.96
C ASN A 222 -1.04 22.99 -14.46
N TYR A 223 0.03 22.46 -13.85
CA TYR A 223 0.30 22.53 -12.41
C TYR A 223 1.77 22.88 -12.10
N PRO A 224 2.33 23.97 -12.69
CA PRO A 224 3.78 24.24 -12.71
C PRO A 224 4.41 24.39 -11.33
N THR A 225 3.64 24.80 -10.31
CA THR A 225 4.13 24.95 -8.93
C THR A 225 4.13 23.64 -8.16
N LEU A 226 3.21 22.72 -8.47
CA LEU A 226 2.97 21.53 -7.65
C LEU A 226 4.17 20.58 -7.67
N GLY A 227 4.70 20.27 -8.87
CA GLY A 227 5.89 19.42 -9.00
C GLY A 227 7.10 19.98 -8.24
N ILE A 228 7.34 21.29 -8.31
CA ILE A 228 8.44 21.97 -7.61
C ILE A 228 8.32 21.82 -6.08
N LEU A 229 7.11 21.87 -5.53
CA LEU A 229 6.89 21.70 -4.09
C LEU A 229 7.24 20.28 -3.64
N TYR A 230 6.84 19.27 -4.43
CA TYR A 230 7.15 17.86 -4.16
C TYR A 230 8.65 17.57 -4.31
N GLU A 231 9.29 18.08 -5.35
CA GLU A 231 10.75 17.95 -5.55
C GLU A 231 11.54 18.55 -4.39
N LYS A 232 11.19 19.77 -3.96
CA LYS A 232 11.84 20.42 -2.81
C LYS A 232 11.69 19.63 -1.53
N TYR A 233 10.50 19.07 -1.29
CA TYR A 233 10.26 18.28 -0.09
C TYR A 233 11.01 16.94 -0.14
N PHE A 234 11.07 16.28 -1.31
CA PHE A 234 11.91 15.09 -1.48
C PHE A 234 13.38 15.39 -1.21
N GLN A 235 13.91 16.50 -1.73
CA GLN A 235 15.29 16.92 -1.47
C GLN A 235 15.54 17.20 0.02
N LEU A 236 14.57 17.78 0.73
CA LEU A 236 14.68 17.98 2.18
C LEU A 236 14.89 16.63 2.93
N LEU A 237 14.22 15.56 2.50
CA LEU A 237 14.43 14.23 3.08
C LEU A 237 15.83 13.69 2.77
N VAL A 238 16.29 13.85 1.52
CA VAL A 238 17.65 13.44 1.10
C VAL A 238 18.71 14.14 1.94
N ASP A 239 18.58 15.47 2.11
CA ASP A 239 19.56 16.30 2.83
C ASP A 239 19.70 15.93 4.31
N ASN A 240 18.63 15.40 4.93
CA ASN A 240 18.59 15.10 6.36
C ASN A 240 18.73 13.61 6.71
N ALA A 241 18.53 12.68 5.78
CA ALA A 241 18.47 11.24 6.08
C ALA A 241 19.74 10.70 6.76
N MET A 242 20.92 11.04 6.23
CA MET A 242 22.20 10.66 6.83
C MET A 242 22.40 11.26 8.22
N MET A 243 21.93 12.48 8.45
CA MET A 243 22.09 13.12 9.76
C MET A 243 21.21 12.46 10.82
N ILE A 244 20.01 12.02 10.43
CA ILE A 244 18.98 11.54 11.35
C ILE A 244 19.13 10.04 11.61
N PHE A 245 19.20 9.22 10.57
CA PHE A 245 19.04 7.76 10.71
C PHE A 245 20.35 6.98 10.72
N TYR A 246 21.42 7.51 10.10
CA TYR A 246 22.69 6.80 9.99
C TYR A 246 23.44 6.79 11.33
N GLN A 247 23.87 5.60 11.73
CA GLN A 247 24.78 5.40 12.86
C GLN A 247 26.19 5.04 12.35
N PRO A 248 27.24 5.39 13.10
CA PRO A 248 28.60 4.92 12.80
C PRO A 248 28.64 3.38 12.61
N SER A 249 29.48 2.92 11.70
CA SER A 249 29.63 1.48 11.32
C SER A 249 28.55 0.91 10.39
N GLY A 250 27.79 1.75 9.70
CA GLY A 250 26.87 1.28 8.65
C GLY A 250 25.50 0.83 9.15
N TYR A 251 25.09 1.24 10.36
CA TYR A 251 23.77 0.88 10.88
C TYR A 251 22.76 1.98 10.60
N ILE A 252 21.50 1.61 10.39
CA ILE A 252 20.38 2.52 10.16
C ILE A 252 19.38 2.33 11.28
N SER A 253 19.06 3.41 11.98
CA SER A 253 18.16 3.41 13.14
C SER A 253 16.73 3.09 12.73
N ALA A 254 16.07 2.18 13.47
CA ALA A 254 14.63 1.95 13.29
C ALA A 254 13.80 3.12 13.83
N VAL A 255 14.18 3.65 15.00
CA VAL A 255 13.57 4.84 15.60
C VAL A 255 14.68 5.77 16.10
N VAL A 256 14.52 7.06 15.86
CA VAL A 256 15.45 8.11 16.30
C VAL A 256 14.73 9.02 17.28
N THR A 257 15.36 9.33 18.41
CA THR A 257 14.91 10.35 19.37
C THR A 257 15.51 11.71 19.03
N ILE A 258 14.72 12.76 19.15
CA ILE A 258 15.04 14.14 18.80
C ILE A 258 15.07 14.98 20.07
N ASN A 259 16.19 15.61 20.39
CA ASN A 259 16.36 16.38 21.63
C ASN A 259 15.49 17.66 21.65
N ASP A 260 15.46 18.39 20.54
CA ASP A 260 14.63 19.57 20.34
C ASP A 260 13.97 19.52 18.97
N VAL A 261 12.66 19.24 18.96
CA VAL A 261 11.85 19.17 17.74
C VAL A 261 11.59 20.53 17.10
N TYR A 262 11.86 21.63 17.80
CA TYR A 262 11.71 23.00 17.30
C TYR A 262 13.02 23.57 16.72
N ALA A 263 14.15 22.91 16.96
CA ALA A 263 15.44 23.31 16.42
C ALA A 263 15.63 22.83 14.98
N THR A 264 16.39 23.57 14.18
CA THR A 264 16.86 23.10 12.87
C THR A 264 17.72 21.83 13.03
N PRO A 265 17.67 20.87 12.09
CA PRO A 265 18.48 19.65 12.14
C PRO A 265 19.97 19.92 12.38
N THR A 266 20.53 19.26 13.39
CA THR A 266 21.98 19.20 13.63
C THR A 266 22.35 17.80 14.11
N PRO A 267 23.59 17.31 13.88
CA PRO A 267 23.98 15.97 14.32
C PRO A 267 23.79 15.73 15.83
N ASN A 268 23.97 16.75 16.66
CA ASN A 268 23.81 16.63 18.12
C ASN A 268 22.34 16.61 18.57
N ASN A 269 21.39 16.83 17.66
CA ASN A 269 19.96 16.79 17.98
C ASN A 269 19.39 15.37 18.01
N TYR A 270 20.11 14.37 17.50
CA TYR A 270 19.60 13.03 17.26
C TYR A 270 20.28 11.99 18.14
N GLN A 271 19.48 11.05 18.65
CA GLN A 271 19.94 9.89 19.41
C GLN A 271 19.26 8.63 18.87
N SER A 272 19.96 7.51 18.88
CA SER A 272 19.45 6.23 18.37
C SER A 272 19.32 5.24 19.54
N PRO A 273 18.22 5.31 20.32
CA PRO A 273 18.12 4.60 21.59
C PRO A 273 17.98 3.09 21.46
N SER A 274 17.38 2.59 20.36
CA SER A 274 17.19 1.16 20.12
C SER A 274 16.67 0.86 18.72
N GLY A 275 16.92 -0.36 18.24
CA GLY A 275 16.33 -0.89 17.01
C GLY A 275 17.10 -0.48 15.74
N LEU A 276 17.21 -1.43 14.82
CA LEU A 276 17.94 -1.27 13.56
C LEU A 276 17.06 -1.71 12.40
N LEU A 277 17.15 -1.04 11.26
CA LEU A 277 16.56 -1.49 10.00
C LEU A 277 17.53 -2.45 9.29
N ASN A 278 17.81 -3.59 9.93
CA ASN A 278 18.80 -4.56 9.45
C ASN A 278 18.19 -5.86 8.92
N ASP A 279 16.86 -5.95 8.82
CA ASP A 279 16.14 -7.10 8.24
C ASP A 279 15.71 -6.81 6.78
N PRO A 280 15.24 -7.82 6.02
CA PRO A 280 14.84 -7.64 4.63
C PRO A 280 13.35 -7.28 4.46
N TYR A 281 12.69 -6.73 5.48
CA TYR A 281 11.25 -6.41 5.39
C TYR A 281 11.05 -4.95 4.93
N GLU A 282 10.06 -4.25 5.47
CA GLU A 282 9.62 -2.93 5.01
C GLU A 282 10.69 -1.85 5.24
N GLY A 283 11.43 -1.96 6.34
CA GLY A 283 12.52 -1.04 6.70
C GLY A 283 13.64 -0.95 5.66
N GLU A 284 13.78 -1.96 4.80
CA GLU A 284 14.73 -1.95 3.69
C GLU A 284 14.47 -0.81 2.69
N LEU A 285 13.24 -0.28 2.63
CA LEU A 285 12.90 0.86 1.77
C LEU A 285 13.67 2.13 2.14
N LEU A 286 13.89 2.41 3.43
CA LEU A 286 14.75 3.53 3.85
C LEU A 286 16.21 3.23 3.54
N VAL A 287 16.65 1.98 3.69
CA VAL A 287 18.02 1.55 3.35
C VAL A 287 18.32 1.79 1.88
N VAL A 288 17.40 1.40 0.97
CA VAL A 288 17.56 1.66 -0.48
C VAL A 288 17.58 3.16 -0.76
N PHE A 289 16.69 3.94 -0.15
CA PHE A 289 16.68 5.39 -0.32
C PHE A 289 18.02 6.01 0.09
N MET A 290 18.54 5.64 1.26
CA MET A 290 19.83 6.13 1.73
C MET A 290 20.97 5.66 0.84
N ASP A 291 20.98 4.41 0.39
CA ASP A 291 21.95 3.91 -0.57
C ASP A 291 21.97 4.81 -1.81
N LEU A 292 20.82 5.00 -2.46
CA LEU A 292 20.73 5.61 -3.79
C LEU A 292 20.91 7.13 -3.80
N PHE A 293 20.41 7.85 -2.79
CA PHE A 293 20.31 9.32 -2.84
C PHE A 293 21.27 10.05 -1.90
N CYS A 294 21.72 9.42 -0.81
CA CYS A 294 22.55 10.10 0.15
C CYS A 294 24.01 10.23 -0.31
N GLN A 295 24.70 11.23 0.24
CA GLN A 295 26.14 11.37 0.05
C GLN A 295 26.88 10.46 1.02
N TRP A 296 27.64 9.52 0.46
CA TRP A 296 28.44 8.57 1.23
C TRP A 296 29.92 8.97 1.25
N PRO A 297 30.63 8.80 2.37
CA PRO A 297 32.04 9.14 2.47
C PRO A 297 32.94 8.21 1.63
N SER A 298 32.47 7.00 1.31
CA SER A 298 33.17 6.01 0.48
C SER A 298 32.18 4.92 0.01
N GLU A 299 32.55 4.17 -1.03
CA GLU A 299 31.78 2.99 -1.47
C GLU A 299 31.75 1.92 -0.38
N GLU A 300 32.82 1.74 0.37
CA GLU A 300 32.88 0.78 1.47
C GLU A 300 31.89 1.12 2.59
N ALA A 301 31.78 2.41 2.95
CA ALA A 301 30.80 2.85 3.95
C ALA A 301 29.36 2.65 3.47
N ARG A 302 29.11 2.90 2.17
CA ARG A 302 27.81 2.65 1.54
C ARG A 302 27.48 1.16 1.51
N ASP A 303 28.43 0.30 1.17
CA ASP A 303 28.24 -1.15 1.13
C ASP A 303 28.11 -1.77 2.53
N GLN A 304 28.65 -1.14 3.57
CA GLN A 304 28.55 -1.63 4.94
C GLN A 304 27.09 -1.76 5.43
N ILE A 305 26.17 -0.91 4.96
CA ILE A 305 24.74 -1.02 5.35
C ILE A 305 24.13 -2.33 4.87
N TRP A 306 24.59 -2.86 3.73
CA TRP A 306 24.13 -4.12 3.17
C TRP A 306 24.78 -5.31 3.87
N ILE A 307 26.08 -5.20 4.18
CA ILE A 307 26.80 -6.21 4.96
C ILE A 307 26.12 -6.44 6.32
N ASN A 308 25.69 -5.37 6.99
CA ASN A 308 25.03 -5.43 8.29
C ASN A 308 23.64 -6.10 8.26
N LYS A 309 23.04 -6.25 7.09
CA LYS A 309 21.72 -6.88 6.89
C LYS A 309 21.78 -8.38 6.63
N ARG A 310 22.94 -8.91 6.22
CA ARG A 310 23.11 -10.30 5.78
C ARG A 310 22.69 -11.34 6.82
N GLU A 311 22.86 -11.03 8.11
CA GLU A 311 22.50 -11.97 9.18
C GLU A 311 21.00 -12.29 9.21
N LEU A 312 20.14 -11.33 8.84
CA LEU A 312 18.69 -11.47 8.87
C LEU A 312 18.09 -11.81 7.50
N LEU A 313 18.85 -11.68 6.41
CA LEU A 313 18.47 -12.23 5.10
C LEU A 313 18.76 -13.74 5.07
N GLN A 314 17.83 -14.54 5.58
CA GLN A 314 17.98 -15.99 5.71
C GLN A 314 17.08 -16.78 4.76
N SER A 315 17.64 -17.86 4.22
CA SER A 315 16.91 -18.89 3.49
C SER A 315 16.44 -19.98 4.46
N VAL A 316 15.15 -20.32 4.39
CA VAL A 316 14.53 -21.44 5.13
C VAL A 316 13.63 -22.26 4.21
N GLU A 317 13.28 -23.47 4.64
CA GLU A 317 12.45 -24.40 3.87
C GLU A 317 11.08 -24.52 4.51
N PHE A 318 10.02 -24.27 3.73
CA PHE A 318 8.66 -24.62 4.07
C PHE A 318 8.38 -26.07 3.64
N ASP A 319 7.91 -26.92 4.55
CA ASP A 319 7.56 -28.31 4.24
C ASP A 319 6.10 -28.41 3.76
N THR A 320 5.89 -28.83 2.52
CA THR A 320 4.54 -29.07 1.98
C THR A 320 3.91 -30.38 2.47
N THR A 321 4.61 -31.11 3.36
CA THR A 321 4.30 -32.43 3.93
C THR A 321 4.32 -33.60 2.95
N THR A 322 3.92 -33.39 1.69
CA THR A 322 3.78 -34.46 0.69
C THR A 322 4.50 -34.20 -0.63
N ASN A 323 4.82 -32.95 -0.96
CA ASN A 323 5.30 -32.54 -2.29
C ASN A 323 6.73 -31.98 -2.29
N GLY A 324 7.45 -32.15 -1.19
CA GLY A 324 8.80 -31.63 -0.98
C GLY A 324 8.79 -30.31 -0.21
N THR A 325 9.89 -29.55 -0.33
CA THR A 325 10.06 -28.28 0.35
C THR A 325 10.05 -27.10 -0.62
N ILE A 326 9.70 -25.92 -0.11
CA ILE A 326 9.76 -24.64 -0.83
C ILE A 326 10.78 -23.77 -0.11
N THR A 327 11.83 -23.34 -0.83
CA THR A 327 12.82 -22.41 -0.27
C THR A 327 12.27 -20.99 -0.28
N VAL A 328 12.27 -20.31 0.87
CA VAL A 328 11.70 -18.97 1.05
C VAL A 328 12.61 -18.05 1.85
N GLN A 329 12.42 -16.74 1.72
CA GLN A 329 12.94 -15.76 2.68
C GLN A 329 12.30 -16.00 4.05
N ARG A 330 13.12 -16.17 5.10
CA ARG A 330 12.61 -16.27 6.47
C ARG A 330 11.89 -14.97 6.86
N GLY A 331 10.64 -15.10 7.32
CA GLY A 331 9.84 -13.97 7.78
C GLY A 331 10.15 -13.60 9.23
N TRP A 332 9.69 -12.42 9.67
CA TRP A 332 9.70 -12.11 11.10
C TRP A 332 8.60 -12.92 11.79
N TRP A 333 7.36 -12.77 11.31
CA TRP A 333 6.25 -13.71 11.48
C TRP A 333 5.85 -14.37 10.16
N PHE A 334 6.42 -13.95 9.03
CA PHE A 334 5.95 -14.27 7.68
C PHE A 334 4.56 -13.67 7.40
N SER A 335 4.25 -12.57 8.08
CA SER A 335 3.07 -11.73 7.82
C SER A 335 3.12 -11.24 6.36
N SER A 336 1.98 -11.16 5.67
CA SER A 336 1.98 -10.60 4.31
C SER A 336 2.51 -9.17 4.29
N HIS A 337 2.32 -8.40 5.37
CA HIS A 337 2.82 -7.02 5.53
C HIS A 337 4.33 -6.91 5.26
N GLU A 338 5.11 -7.92 5.60
CA GLU A 338 6.57 -7.96 5.41
C GLU A 338 7.01 -7.91 3.92
N GLN A 339 6.06 -8.07 2.99
CA GLN A 339 6.28 -7.98 1.54
C GLN A 339 6.03 -6.56 0.97
N TRP A 340 5.78 -5.55 1.80
CA TRP A 340 5.40 -4.19 1.38
C TRP A 340 6.34 -3.59 0.32
N LYS A 341 7.65 -3.85 0.44
CA LYS A 341 8.66 -3.29 -0.47
C LYS A 341 8.46 -3.66 -1.95
N TYR A 342 7.80 -4.78 -2.23
CA TYR A 342 7.48 -5.21 -3.59
C TYR A 342 6.39 -4.35 -4.24
N LEU A 343 5.55 -3.66 -3.44
CA LEU A 343 4.61 -2.65 -3.93
C LEU A 343 5.32 -1.39 -4.44
N MET A 344 6.44 -1.06 -3.80
CA MET A 344 7.06 0.25 -3.92
C MET A 344 8.24 0.27 -4.89
N LEU A 345 9.02 -0.81 -4.95
CA LEU A 345 10.28 -0.87 -5.68
C LEU A 345 10.37 -2.09 -6.60
N PRO A 346 11.18 -2.03 -7.68
CA PRO A 346 11.21 -3.06 -8.72
C PRO A 346 12.07 -4.28 -8.33
N TYR A 347 11.85 -4.83 -7.14
CA TYR A 347 12.52 -6.06 -6.69
C TYR A 347 12.25 -7.24 -7.63
N GLN A 348 11.08 -7.29 -8.28
CA GLN A 348 10.74 -8.37 -9.20
C GLN A 348 11.42 -8.27 -10.58
N GLU A 349 12.09 -7.16 -10.88
CA GLU A 349 12.96 -7.05 -12.07
C GLU A 349 14.29 -7.79 -11.90
N ILE A 350 14.56 -8.29 -10.69
CA ILE A 350 15.78 -9.00 -10.33
C ILE A 350 15.42 -10.48 -10.17
N GLU A 351 16.00 -11.32 -11.02
CA GLU A 351 15.57 -12.71 -11.19
C GLU A 351 15.51 -13.49 -9.88
N ILE A 352 16.56 -13.39 -9.04
CA ILE A 352 16.59 -14.11 -7.76
C ILE A 352 15.48 -13.66 -6.80
N ASN A 353 15.22 -12.36 -6.70
CA ASN A 353 14.14 -11.82 -5.89
C ASN A 353 12.77 -12.24 -6.40
N GLN A 354 12.55 -12.18 -7.72
CA GLN A 354 11.30 -12.64 -8.31
C GLN A 354 11.03 -14.12 -7.96
N ARG A 355 12.05 -14.98 -8.07
CA ARG A 355 11.92 -16.41 -7.76
C ARG A 355 11.66 -16.66 -6.28
N VAL A 356 12.41 -16.01 -5.38
CA VAL A 356 12.21 -16.15 -3.92
C VAL A 356 10.86 -15.60 -3.48
N PHE A 357 10.44 -14.45 -3.99
CA PHE A 357 9.12 -13.86 -3.73
C PHE A 357 8.00 -14.82 -4.13
N ARG A 358 8.05 -15.35 -5.35
CA ARG A 358 7.06 -16.32 -5.84
C ARG A 358 7.04 -17.59 -5.00
N ASN A 359 8.19 -18.08 -4.54
CA ASN A 359 8.24 -19.19 -3.59
C ASN A 359 7.60 -18.84 -2.23
N GLY A 360 7.81 -17.62 -1.71
CA GLY A 360 7.15 -17.17 -0.50
C GLY A 360 5.62 -17.23 -0.62
N GLU A 361 5.10 -16.82 -1.77
CA GLU A 361 3.66 -16.86 -2.06
C GLU A 361 3.13 -18.27 -2.36
N ARG A 362 3.96 -19.18 -2.89
CA ARG A 362 3.64 -20.62 -2.89
C ARG A 362 3.50 -21.12 -1.46
N ALA A 363 4.49 -20.89 -0.60
CA ALA A 363 4.42 -21.33 0.79
C ALA A 363 3.19 -20.76 1.52
N ARG A 364 2.87 -19.47 1.31
CA ARG A 364 1.69 -18.81 1.87
C ARG A 364 0.38 -19.52 1.49
N THR A 365 0.21 -19.81 0.21
CA THR A 365 -1.01 -20.46 -0.29
C THR A 365 -1.08 -21.94 0.08
N TRP A 366 0.05 -22.65 0.05
CA TRP A 366 0.17 -24.03 0.52
C TRP A 366 -0.16 -24.17 2.00
N PHE A 367 0.33 -23.25 2.84
CA PHE A 367 0.05 -23.25 4.27
C PHE A 367 -1.45 -23.19 4.57
N SER A 368 -2.16 -22.23 3.96
CA SER A 368 -3.61 -22.14 4.14
C SER A 368 -4.35 -23.34 3.53
N SER A 369 -3.87 -23.89 2.42
CA SER A 369 -4.48 -25.07 1.79
C SER A 369 -4.35 -26.34 2.64
N ILE A 370 -3.14 -26.66 3.12
CA ILE A 370 -2.87 -27.85 3.95
C ILE A 370 -3.69 -27.81 5.25
N ASN A 371 -3.77 -26.63 5.87
CA ASN A 371 -4.45 -26.44 7.14
C ASN A 371 -5.94 -26.11 7.01
N GLN A 372 -6.48 -26.07 5.78
CA GLN A 372 -7.88 -25.72 5.50
C GLN A 372 -8.29 -24.36 6.08
N TYR A 373 -7.40 -23.38 6.03
CA TYR A 373 -7.71 -22.01 6.44
C TYR A 373 -8.45 -21.26 5.32
N PRO A 374 -9.60 -20.60 5.61
CA PRO A 374 -10.39 -19.89 4.62
C PRO A 374 -9.90 -18.44 4.39
N GLY A 375 -8.58 -18.24 4.41
CA GLY A 375 -7.97 -16.92 4.26
C GLY A 375 -6.46 -16.94 4.46
N LEU A 376 -5.88 -15.75 4.49
CA LEU A 376 -4.44 -15.51 4.62
C LEU A 376 -4.15 -14.59 5.82
N PHE A 377 -2.91 -14.60 6.27
CA PHE A 377 -2.48 -14.02 7.54
C PHE A 377 -1.59 -12.81 7.36
N ALA A 378 -1.90 -11.74 8.09
CA ALA A 378 -1.07 -10.55 8.17
C ALA A 378 -1.45 -9.72 9.41
N SER A 379 -0.48 -8.97 9.93
CA SER A 379 -0.56 -8.18 11.17
C SER A 379 -1.76 -7.21 11.14
N VAL A 380 -2.68 -7.33 12.08
CA VAL A 380 -3.99 -6.66 11.91
C VAL A 380 -4.64 -6.33 13.25
N THR A 381 -5.59 -5.40 13.24
CA THR A 381 -6.47 -5.17 14.40
C THR A 381 -7.20 -6.46 14.75
N ASN A 382 -7.25 -6.81 16.03
CA ASN A 382 -7.84 -8.07 16.46
C ASN A 382 -9.36 -8.06 16.25
N ILE A 383 -9.92 -9.26 16.18
CA ILE A 383 -11.35 -9.48 16.37
C ILE A 383 -11.76 -9.13 17.80
N SER A 384 -13.03 -8.76 17.99
CA SER A 384 -13.59 -8.66 19.32
C SER A 384 -15.08 -8.94 19.36
N GLU A 385 -15.56 -9.23 20.57
CA GLU A 385 -16.98 -9.22 20.87
C GLU A 385 -17.56 -7.79 20.79
N PRO A 386 -18.87 -7.63 20.54
CA PRO A 386 -19.50 -6.32 20.48
C PRO A 386 -19.17 -5.44 21.71
N ASN A 387 -18.72 -4.20 21.46
CA ASN A 387 -18.35 -3.19 22.47
C ASN A 387 -17.07 -3.51 23.28
N GLN A 388 -16.21 -4.41 22.80
CA GLN A 388 -14.88 -4.63 23.37
C GLN A 388 -13.81 -3.85 22.61
N ASN A 389 -12.67 -3.59 23.27
CA ASN A 389 -11.50 -3.06 22.58
C ASN A 389 -10.85 -4.19 21.79
N ASN A 390 -10.67 -3.96 20.49
CA ASN A 390 -10.06 -4.91 19.58
C ASN A 390 -8.57 -5.12 19.91
N GLY A 391 -7.81 -4.08 20.26
CA GLY A 391 -6.35 -4.19 20.32
C GLY A 391 -5.74 -4.62 18.97
N TYR A 392 -4.43 -4.86 18.94
CA TYR A 392 -3.70 -5.17 17.70
C TYR A 392 -2.95 -6.49 17.84
N VAL A 393 -2.97 -7.31 16.78
CA VAL A 393 -2.25 -8.59 16.71
C VAL A 393 -1.15 -8.49 15.66
N SER A 394 0.06 -8.12 16.09
CA SER A 394 1.22 -8.07 15.18
C SER A 394 1.63 -9.46 14.69
N ALA A 395 1.60 -10.46 15.57
CA ALA A 395 2.17 -11.77 15.33
C ALA A 395 1.17 -12.73 14.67
N THR A 396 0.93 -12.54 13.38
CA THR A 396 0.10 -13.42 12.52
C THR A 396 0.86 -13.73 11.24
N GLY A 397 1.00 -15.01 10.89
CA GLY A 397 1.79 -15.43 9.74
C GLY A 397 2.03 -16.94 9.75
N ILE A 398 3.26 -17.36 9.49
CA ILE A 398 3.64 -18.77 9.32
C ILE A 398 4.88 -19.07 10.16
N SER A 399 4.66 -19.56 11.38
CA SER A 399 5.72 -19.75 12.38
C SER A 399 6.86 -20.68 11.96
N GLU A 400 6.60 -21.68 11.10
CA GLU A 400 7.62 -22.66 10.70
C GLU A 400 8.71 -22.11 9.76
N ILE A 401 8.44 -20.96 9.14
CA ILE A 401 9.37 -20.23 8.26
C ILE A 401 9.63 -18.81 8.75
N ALA A 402 9.47 -18.58 10.05
CA ALA A 402 9.61 -17.28 10.68
C ALA A 402 10.67 -17.26 11.80
N PHE A 403 11.13 -16.07 12.18
CA PHE A 403 11.99 -15.87 13.36
C PHE A 403 11.18 -15.97 14.66
N GLN A 404 9.97 -15.44 14.65
CA GLN A 404 9.08 -15.38 15.80
C GLN A 404 7.90 -16.33 15.64
N GLN A 405 7.37 -16.78 16.77
CA GLN A 405 6.12 -17.53 16.80
C GLN A 405 4.94 -16.58 16.61
N GLN A 406 3.93 -17.03 15.86
CA GLN A 406 2.66 -16.33 15.75
C GLN A 406 1.86 -16.47 17.06
N LEU A 407 1.01 -15.49 17.34
CA LEU A 407 0.07 -15.53 18.47
C LEU A 407 -1.18 -16.35 18.15
N THR A 408 -1.64 -16.32 16.90
CA THR A 408 -2.86 -17.02 16.49
C THR A 408 -2.90 -17.30 14.99
N ASN A 409 -3.59 -18.39 14.62
CA ASN A 409 -4.04 -18.71 13.26
C ASN A 409 -5.57 -18.73 13.15
N ALA A 410 -6.26 -18.22 14.17
CA ALA A 410 -7.71 -18.15 14.17
C ALA A 410 -8.26 -16.90 13.45
N LEU A 411 -7.37 -16.02 12.95
CA LEU A 411 -7.69 -14.70 12.42
C LEU A 411 -7.17 -14.56 11.00
N VAL A 412 -8.02 -14.15 10.06
CA VAL A 412 -7.63 -13.86 8.67
C VAL A 412 -8.08 -12.47 8.27
N THR A 413 -7.43 -11.90 7.26
CA THR A 413 -7.70 -10.54 6.81
C THR A 413 -7.59 -10.45 5.28
N PRO A 414 -8.50 -9.73 4.58
CA PRO A 414 -8.48 -9.61 3.13
C PRO A 414 -7.12 -9.15 2.59
N TYR A 415 -6.43 -8.23 3.28
CA TYR A 415 -5.11 -7.77 2.83
C TYR A 415 -3.99 -8.79 2.95
N GLY A 416 -4.22 -9.91 3.66
CA GLY A 416 -3.30 -11.04 3.64
C GLY A 416 -3.04 -11.57 2.24
N SER A 417 -3.90 -11.28 1.26
CA SER A 417 -3.70 -11.62 -0.16
C SER A 417 -2.94 -10.58 -0.99
N PHE A 418 -2.60 -9.41 -0.45
CA PHE A 418 -2.00 -8.34 -1.25
C PHE A 418 -0.76 -8.81 -2.05
N PRO A 419 0.19 -9.60 -1.50
CA PRO A 419 1.39 -9.93 -2.27
C PRO A 419 1.08 -10.84 -3.47
N LEU A 420 -0.01 -11.61 -3.41
CA LEU A 420 -0.44 -12.48 -4.51
C LEU A 420 -0.88 -11.71 -5.77
N PHE A 421 -1.31 -10.45 -5.62
CA PHE A 421 -1.64 -9.60 -6.77
C PHE A 421 -0.41 -9.14 -7.55
N LEU A 422 0.78 -9.19 -6.93
CA LEU A 422 2.04 -8.80 -7.57
C LEU A 422 2.64 -9.94 -8.40
N ILE A 423 1.94 -11.06 -8.56
CA ILE A 423 2.35 -12.15 -9.44
C ILE A 423 1.66 -11.93 -10.79
N ASP A 424 2.31 -11.17 -11.66
CA ASP A 424 1.72 -10.61 -12.89
C ASP A 424 1.10 -11.66 -13.84
N ASP A 425 1.63 -12.87 -13.85
CA ASP A 425 1.15 -13.98 -14.68
C ASP A 425 0.07 -14.84 -14.00
N GLN A 426 -0.39 -14.47 -12.80
CA GLN A 426 -1.46 -15.15 -12.04
C GLN A 426 -2.49 -14.16 -11.43
N PRO A 427 -3.10 -13.26 -12.22
CA PRO A 427 -3.96 -12.19 -11.70
C PRO A 427 -5.20 -12.68 -10.91
N SER A 428 -5.68 -13.91 -11.19
CA SER A 428 -6.81 -14.49 -10.46
C SER A 428 -6.45 -15.05 -9.08
N LEU A 429 -5.16 -15.24 -8.77
CA LEU A 429 -4.73 -15.88 -7.52
C LEU A 429 -5.04 -15.01 -6.30
N GLY A 430 -4.58 -13.75 -6.31
CA GLY A 430 -4.87 -12.79 -5.24
C GLY A 430 -6.37 -12.51 -5.10
N LEU A 431 -7.07 -12.35 -6.23
CA LEU A 431 -8.52 -12.15 -6.26
C LEU A 431 -9.29 -13.31 -5.63
N SER A 432 -8.86 -14.55 -5.88
CA SER A 432 -9.54 -15.74 -5.35
C SER A 432 -9.47 -15.78 -3.82
N TRP A 433 -8.30 -15.54 -3.23
CA TRP A 433 -8.13 -15.51 -1.78
C TRP A 433 -8.82 -14.30 -1.14
N TYR A 434 -8.73 -13.13 -1.78
CA TYR A 434 -9.45 -11.93 -1.36
C TYR A 434 -10.96 -12.17 -1.34
N TYR A 435 -11.52 -12.72 -2.42
CA TYR A 435 -12.92 -13.09 -2.55
C TYR A 435 -13.37 -14.06 -1.44
N THR A 436 -12.60 -15.13 -1.17
CA THR A 436 -12.94 -16.12 -0.14
C THR A 436 -13.09 -15.50 1.24
N MET A 437 -12.27 -14.50 1.58
CA MET A 437 -12.40 -13.76 2.83
C MET A 437 -13.56 -12.76 2.77
N LEU A 438 -13.75 -12.08 1.64
CA LEU A 438 -14.76 -11.04 1.45
C LEU A 438 -16.21 -11.56 1.54
N ILE A 439 -16.46 -12.81 1.14
CA ILE A 439 -17.79 -13.46 1.25
C ILE A 439 -18.15 -13.86 2.70
N GLY A 440 -17.18 -13.83 3.62
CA GLY A 440 -17.38 -14.09 5.05
C GLY A 440 -18.35 -13.09 5.69
N PRO A 441 -19.01 -13.44 6.80
CA PRO A 441 -20.04 -12.59 7.41
C PRO A 441 -19.47 -11.23 7.83
N SER A 442 -20.19 -10.16 7.55
CA SER A 442 -19.77 -8.77 7.85
C SER A 442 -18.40 -8.36 7.30
N MET A 443 -17.89 -9.07 6.28
CA MET A 443 -16.62 -8.72 5.61
C MET A 443 -16.77 -7.69 4.49
N GLN A 444 -17.99 -7.20 4.26
CA GLN A 444 -18.25 -6.04 3.41
C GLN A 444 -19.10 -5.04 4.18
N ASN A 445 -18.78 -3.76 4.02
CA ASN A 445 -19.49 -2.61 4.58
C ASN A 445 -19.56 -1.48 3.52
N GLN A 446 -20.22 -0.37 3.85
CA GLN A 446 -20.43 0.75 2.92
C GLN A 446 -19.12 1.44 2.48
N PHE A 447 -18.00 1.08 3.09
CA PHE A 447 -16.65 1.56 2.82
C PHE A 447 -15.72 0.43 2.30
N GLY A 448 -16.28 -0.68 1.79
CA GLY A 448 -15.52 -1.78 1.18
C GLY A 448 -15.35 -2.98 2.11
N SER A 449 -14.18 -3.61 2.07
CA SER A 449 -13.80 -4.71 2.95
C SER A 449 -13.71 -4.29 4.42
N THR A 450 -14.04 -5.20 5.32
CA THR A 450 -13.81 -5.06 6.77
C THR A 450 -12.42 -5.59 7.13
N GLU A 451 -11.82 -5.04 8.17
CA GLU A 451 -10.44 -5.31 8.61
C GLU A 451 -10.08 -6.80 8.72
N SER A 452 -10.80 -7.58 9.54
CA SER A 452 -10.45 -8.98 9.80
C SER A 452 -11.64 -9.76 10.38
N VAL A 453 -11.55 -11.09 10.30
CA VAL A 453 -12.56 -12.02 10.80
C VAL A 453 -11.91 -13.30 11.28
N ASN A 454 -12.53 -13.92 12.27
CA ASN A 454 -12.04 -15.21 12.73
C ASN A 454 -12.45 -16.33 11.76
N ILE A 455 -11.63 -17.39 11.66
CA ILE A 455 -11.83 -18.46 10.67
C ILE A 455 -13.12 -19.27 10.87
N ILE A 456 -13.75 -19.14 12.04
CA ILE A 456 -15.04 -19.78 12.37
C ILE A 456 -16.25 -18.85 12.16
N GLY A 457 -16.03 -17.59 11.80
CA GLY A 457 -17.07 -16.60 11.46
C GLY A 457 -17.95 -16.15 12.61
N THR A 458 -17.45 -16.17 13.85
CA THR A 458 -18.17 -15.71 15.05
C THR A 458 -17.82 -14.29 15.48
N GLU A 459 -16.67 -13.75 15.06
CA GLU A 459 -16.19 -12.42 15.46
C GLU A 459 -15.48 -11.72 14.29
N ILE A 460 -15.62 -10.40 14.24
CA ILE A 460 -14.94 -9.51 13.29
C ILE A 460 -14.14 -8.45 14.05
N ALA A 461 -13.21 -7.79 13.37
CA ALA A 461 -12.71 -6.49 13.78
C ALA A 461 -13.58 -5.40 13.12
N PRO A 462 -14.52 -4.74 13.81
CA PRO A 462 -15.39 -3.72 13.23
C PRO A 462 -14.64 -2.39 13.05
N VAL A 463 -13.61 -2.38 12.23
CA VAL A 463 -12.79 -1.20 11.90
C VAL A 463 -12.44 -1.26 10.42
N ILE A 464 -12.06 -0.12 9.86
CA ILE A 464 -11.52 0.02 8.51
C ILE A 464 -10.23 0.84 8.58
N THR A 465 -9.12 0.30 8.10
CA THR A 465 -7.80 0.96 8.12
C THR A 465 -7.18 1.00 6.73
N TRP A 466 -6.21 1.88 6.51
CA TRP A 466 -5.47 1.92 5.25
C TRP A 466 -4.71 0.60 4.99
N ASP A 467 -4.06 0.06 6.02
CA ASP A 467 -3.23 -1.14 5.94
C ASP A 467 -4.03 -2.35 5.48
N SER A 468 -5.23 -2.57 6.04
CA SER A 468 -6.06 -3.74 5.73
C SER A 468 -6.89 -3.60 4.45
N LYS A 469 -6.90 -2.42 3.83
CA LYS A 469 -7.77 -2.11 2.70
C LYS A 469 -6.98 -1.69 1.48
N ILE A 470 -6.34 -0.53 1.58
CA ILE A 470 -5.78 0.15 0.41
C ILE A 470 -4.44 -0.43 0.00
N THR A 471 -3.74 -1.13 0.90
CA THR A 471 -2.62 -2.01 0.52
C THR A 471 -3.06 -3.03 -0.54
N THR A 472 -4.23 -3.65 -0.35
CA THR A 472 -4.80 -4.62 -1.30
C THR A 472 -5.19 -3.94 -2.61
N VAL A 473 -5.85 -2.78 -2.53
CA VAL A 473 -6.27 -2.03 -3.72
C VAL A 473 -5.06 -1.61 -4.54
N LEU A 474 -4.03 -1.03 -3.89
CA LEU A 474 -2.79 -0.65 -4.55
C LEU A 474 -2.13 -1.85 -5.23
N SER A 475 -2.05 -2.98 -4.53
CA SER A 475 -1.49 -4.21 -5.08
C SER A 475 -2.29 -4.79 -6.25
N MET A 476 -3.63 -4.75 -6.16
CA MET A 476 -4.55 -5.18 -7.21
C MET A 476 -4.38 -4.37 -8.50
N LEU A 477 -3.89 -3.13 -8.38
CA LEU A 477 -3.54 -2.24 -9.49
C LEU A 477 -2.07 -2.35 -9.91
N GLY A 478 -1.31 -3.29 -9.36
CA GLY A 478 0.09 -3.56 -9.71
C GLY A 478 1.14 -2.82 -8.87
N GLY A 479 0.72 -2.07 -7.85
CA GLY A 479 1.62 -1.23 -7.05
C GLY A 479 2.22 -0.06 -7.84
N ILE A 480 3.25 0.56 -7.30
CA ILE A 480 4.00 1.65 -7.96
C ILE A 480 5.43 1.26 -8.35
N SER A 481 5.81 -0.01 -8.18
CA SER A 481 7.14 -0.53 -8.47
C SER A 481 7.57 -0.26 -9.92
N ASN A 482 6.66 -0.38 -10.90
CA ASN A 482 6.94 -0.09 -12.30
C ASN A 482 7.09 1.42 -12.58
N ILE A 483 6.32 2.28 -11.92
CA ILE A 483 6.51 3.74 -12.02
C ILE A 483 7.90 4.09 -11.50
N ASN A 484 8.26 3.56 -10.32
CA ASN A 484 9.56 3.80 -9.73
C ASN A 484 10.71 3.17 -10.53
N LEU A 485 10.49 2.02 -11.19
CA LEU A 485 11.45 1.44 -12.15
C LEU A 485 11.80 2.40 -13.27
N GLN A 486 10.78 3.02 -13.88
CA GLN A 486 10.97 3.95 -14.99
C GLN A 486 11.83 5.14 -14.56
N PHE A 487 11.54 5.73 -13.40
CA PHE A 487 12.29 6.88 -12.91
C PHE A 487 13.67 6.51 -12.35
N LEU A 488 13.84 5.34 -11.73
CA LEU A 488 15.15 4.83 -11.36
C LEU A 488 16.03 4.61 -12.59
N LYS A 489 15.46 4.14 -13.71
CA LYS A 489 16.18 4.01 -14.99
C LYS A 489 16.52 5.38 -15.58
N SER A 490 15.57 6.31 -15.67
CA SER A 490 15.82 7.64 -16.24
C SER A 490 16.84 8.45 -15.42
N ASN A 491 16.87 8.24 -14.11
CA ASN A 491 17.77 8.95 -13.20
C ASN A 491 19.12 8.23 -13.01
N GLY A 492 19.35 7.12 -13.71
CA GLY A 492 20.62 6.37 -13.66
C GLY A 492 20.87 5.65 -12.33
N LEU A 493 19.82 5.38 -11.55
CA LEU A 493 19.90 4.76 -10.22
C LEU A 493 19.62 3.25 -10.24
N PHE A 494 18.94 2.75 -11.27
CA PHE A 494 18.52 1.35 -11.34
C PHE A 494 19.69 0.36 -11.36
N GLU A 495 20.80 0.68 -12.04
CA GLU A 495 21.97 -0.21 -12.11
C GLU A 495 22.54 -0.52 -10.72
N ARG A 496 22.64 0.49 -9.87
CA ARG A 496 23.12 0.32 -8.50
C ARG A 496 22.12 -0.46 -7.64
N PHE A 497 20.82 -0.15 -7.77
CA PHE A 497 19.76 -0.91 -7.10
C PHE A 497 19.83 -2.40 -7.48
N SER A 498 19.82 -2.71 -8.77
CA SER A 498 19.78 -4.10 -9.26
C SER A 498 21.04 -4.87 -8.89
N THR A 499 22.22 -4.26 -9.03
CA THR A 499 23.50 -4.89 -8.68
C THR A 499 23.58 -5.28 -7.21
N VAL A 500 23.17 -4.38 -6.31
CA VAL A 500 23.25 -4.64 -4.87
C VAL A 500 22.24 -5.70 -4.45
N ILE A 501 20.99 -5.56 -4.87
CA ILE A 501 19.95 -6.51 -4.50
C ILE A 501 20.25 -7.90 -5.08
N ASP A 502 20.66 -8.01 -6.35
CA ASP A 502 21.08 -9.28 -6.94
C ASP A 502 22.24 -9.92 -6.16
N ARG A 503 23.27 -9.13 -5.81
CA ARG A 503 24.41 -9.59 -5.01
C ARG A 503 23.97 -10.16 -3.67
N GLU A 504 23.21 -9.40 -2.88
CA GLU A 504 22.85 -9.82 -1.52
C GLU A 504 21.91 -11.03 -1.53
N TRP A 505 20.97 -11.09 -2.47
CA TRP A 505 20.01 -12.18 -2.56
C TRP A 505 20.59 -13.44 -3.17
N SER A 506 21.42 -13.34 -4.20
CA SER A 506 22.12 -14.51 -4.77
C SER A 506 23.09 -15.14 -3.76
N LEU A 507 23.66 -14.37 -2.84
CA LEU A 507 24.47 -14.90 -1.74
C LEU A 507 23.63 -15.67 -0.71
N ALA A 508 22.44 -15.19 -0.37
CA ALA A 508 21.56 -15.82 0.61
C ALA A 508 20.77 -17.02 0.04
N PHE A 509 20.49 -17.04 -1.26
CA PHE A 509 19.65 -18.03 -1.94
C PHE A 509 20.37 -18.71 -3.12
N PRO A 510 21.47 -19.44 -2.88
CA PRO A 510 22.25 -20.07 -3.95
C PRO A 510 21.51 -21.22 -4.65
N ASN A 511 20.49 -21.80 -4.00
CA ASN A 511 19.64 -22.86 -4.56
C ASN A 511 18.21 -22.65 -4.07
N LEU A 512 17.22 -22.94 -4.92
CA LEU A 512 15.80 -22.84 -4.59
C LEU A 512 15.10 -24.18 -4.86
N ASN A 513 14.37 -24.68 -3.86
CA ASN A 513 13.46 -25.81 -3.96
C ASN A 513 12.02 -25.33 -4.18
N GLY A 514 11.19 -26.18 -4.77
CA GLY A 514 9.74 -25.95 -4.85
C GLY A 514 9.28 -24.96 -5.93
N GLU A 515 10.18 -24.46 -6.80
CA GLU A 515 9.82 -23.51 -7.87
C GLU A 515 8.81 -24.08 -8.89
N ASN A 516 8.80 -25.39 -9.04
CA ASN A 516 7.89 -26.13 -9.91
C ASN A 516 6.53 -26.46 -9.25
N LEU A 517 6.38 -26.21 -7.95
CA LEU A 517 5.10 -26.42 -7.28
C LEU A 517 4.10 -25.35 -7.71
N PRO A 518 2.82 -25.72 -7.91
CA PRO A 518 1.80 -24.72 -8.23
C PRO A 518 1.52 -23.84 -7.02
N PHE A 519 0.95 -22.66 -7.27
CA PHE A 519 0.23 -21.92 -6.24
C PHE A 519 -1.07 -22.66 -5.90
N MET A 520 -1.49 -22.56 -4.65
CA MET A 520 -2.77 -23.14 -4.22
C MET A 520 -3.87 -22.09 -4.28
N TYR A 521 -4.95 -22.43 -4.97
CA TYR A 521 -6.19 -21.66 -4.94
C TYR A 521 -7.05 -22.11 -3.75
N PRO A 522 -7.90 -21.24 -3.18
CA PRO A 522 -8.88 -21.66 -2.19
C PRO A 522 -9.84 -22.68 -2.83
N THR A 523 -10.38 -23.59 -2.01
CA THR A 523 -11.38 -24.57 -2.45
C THR A 523 -12.78 -24.12 -2.03
N GLN A 524 -13.81 -24.47 -2.81
CA GLN A 524 -15.20 -24.09 -2.50
C GLN A 524 -15.70 -24.59 -1.13
N ASP A 525 -15.12 -25.68 -0.63
CA ASP A 525 -15.50 -26.28 0.66
C ASP A 525 -14.85 -25.58 1.88
N VAL A 526 -13.84 -24.73 1.65
CA VAL A 526 -13.11 -24.03 2.72
C VAL A 526 -13.54 -22.57 2.71
N THR A 527 -14.58 -22.27 3.50
CA THR A 527 -15.18 -20.93 3.61
C THR A 527 -15.32 -20.54 5.08
N ILE A 528 -15.36 -19.24 5.35
CA ILE A 528 -15.68 -18.73 6.69
C ILE A 528 -17.17 -19.03 6.96
N PRO A 529 -17.52 -19.78 8.02
CA PRO A 529 -18.91 -20.07 8.34
C PRO A 529 -19.73 -18.79 8.57
N LYS A 530 -20.95 -18.74 8.05
CA LYS A 530 -21.87 -17.59 8.26
C LYS A 530 -22.63 -17.73 9.58
N ILE A 531 -21.89 -17.64 10.71
CA ILE A 531 -22.49 -17.67 12.06
C ILE A 531 -22.94 -16.27 12.47
N LEU A 532 -22.10 -15.26 12.23
CA LEU A 532 -22.50 -13.85 12.30
C LEU A 532 -23.43 -13.46 11.15
N ASN A 533 -24.31 -12.49 11.42
CA ASN A 533 -25.04 -11.79 10.37
C ASN A 533 -24.12 -10.80 9.66
N ASP A 534 -24.47 -10.46 8.42
CA ASP A 534 -23.92 -9.29 7.74
C ASP A 534 -24.39 -7.99 8.40
N PHE A 535 -23.61 -6.91 8.23
CA PHE A 535 -24.02 -5.58 8.62
C PHE A 535 -25.36 -5.20 7.99
N THR A 536 -26.27 -4.62 8.76
CA THR A 536 -27.63 -4.32 8.26
C THR A 536 -27.65 -3.33 7.09
N ASN A 537 -26.61 -2.49 6.95
CA ASN A 537 -26.49 -1.54 5.84
C ASN A 537 -25.69 -2.09 4.64
N CYS A 538 -25.25 -3.35 4.71
CA CYS A 538 -24.47 -4.02 3.66
C CYS A 538 -24.75 -5.54 3.65
N SER A 539 -25.97 -5.93 3.26
CA SER A 539 -26.44 -7.33 3.28
C SER A 539 -27.07 -7.75 1.97
#